data_AF-A0A238VHI1-F1
#
_entry.id   AF-A0A238VHI1-F1
#
_cell.length_a   1.000
_cell.length_b   1.000
_cell.length_c   1.000
_cell.angle_alpha   90.00
_cell.angle_beta   90.00
_cell.angle_gamma   90.00
#
_symmetry.space_group_name_H-M   'P 1'
#
loop_
_entity.id
_entity.type
_entity.pdbx_description
1 polymer ?
#
loop_
_entity_poly.entity_id
_entity_poly.type
_entity_poly.pdbx_seq_one_letter_code
_entity_poly.pdbx_strand_id
1 'polypeptide(L)'
;MNKYTILKWEKLLLWLIPPILRKKTHADWLNVLLSPIRSIYEETLYKMQHTGQVIYLEKILNETFNPTKNYNPNASIEQKRLDELIYIDESVKPTLQYVYLHKEYFEPDRILPDGTKVKGELLIPQLKIYNHDEYKNRDNKPVYLAHRKDYTTIAYANFRVFIPESLITNGTIVIQPNNNETQSAASPIKVANIEFHNLLNFYKLAGKSYESYSYSPEVLDK
;
A
#
# COMPACT_ATOMS: atom_id res chain seq x y z
N MET A 1 -6.33 13.06 -14.64
CA MET A 1 -7.31 12.39 -15.52
C MET A 1 -7.64 13.30 -16.70
N ASN A 2 -7.99 12.75 -17.87
CA ASN A 2 -8.32 13.54 -19.06
C ASN A 2 -9.64 14.32 -18.90
N LYS A 3 -9.71 15.55 -19.42
CA LYS A 3 -10.86 16.47 -19.24
C LYS A 3 -12.17 15.99 -19.89
N TYR A 4 -12.14 14.95 -20.73
CA TYR A 4 -13.26 14.55 -21.60
C TYR A 4 -14.36 13.76 -20.88
N THR A 5 -14.06 13.08 -19.77
CA THR A 5 -15.03 12.28 -19.00
C THR A 5 -15.84 13.09 -17.98
N ILE A 6 -15.51 14.37 -17.81
CA ILE A 6 -16.12 15.26 -16.80
C ILE A 6 -17.20 16.12 -17.48
N LEU A 7 -18.46 15.70 -17.36
CA LEU A 7 -19.61 16.43 -17.88
C LEU A 7 -19.80 17.74 -17.10
N LYS A 8 -19.89 18.85 -17.83
CA LYS A 8 -20.23 20.16 -17.24
C LYS A 8 -21.74 20.35 -17.23
N TRP A 9 -22.37 19.88 -16.14
CA TRP A 9 -23.82 19.79 -15.98
C TRP A 9 -24.59 21.05 -16.42
N GLU A 10 -24.17 22.23 -15.95
CA GLU A 10 -24.76 23.53 -16.31
C GLU A 10 -24.77 23.82 -17.82
N LYS A 11 -23.70 23.43 -18.53
CA LYS A 11 -23.61 23.61 -19.98
C LYS A 11 -24.48 22.60 -20.73
N LEU A 12 -24.60 21.39 -20.19
CA LEU A 12 -25.47 20.34 -20.74
C LEU A 12 -26.95 20.76 -20.64
N LEU A 13 -27.39 21.26 -19.47
CA LEU A 13 -28.72 21.87 -19.29
C LEU A 13 -28.99 22.98 -20.31
N LEU A 14 -28.03 23.89 -20.50
CA LEU A 14 -28.17 25.02 -21.43
C LEU A 14 -28.20 24.58 -22.90
N TRP A 15 -27.56 23.46 -23.25
CA TRP A 15 -27.64 22.84 -24.58
C TRP A 15 -28.95 22.08 -24.81
N LEU A 16 -29.50 21.42 -23.78
CA LEU A 16 -30.75 20.66 -23.87
C LEU A 16 -31.98 21.58 -24.01
N ILE A 17 -31.90 22.81 -23.52
CA ILE A 17 -32.98 23.81 -23.62
C ILE A 17 -32.82 24.64 -24.92
N PRO A 18 -33.81 24.62 -25.84
CA PRO A 18 -33.77 25.43 -27.05
C PRO A 18 -33.80 26.93 -26.70
N PRO A 19 -33.17 27.82 -27.49
CA PRO A 19 -32.93 29.22 -27.10
C PRO A 19 -34.16 29.98 -26.60
N ILE A 20 -35.32 29.73 -27.21
CA ILE A 20 -36.62 30.35 -26.91
C ILE A 20 -37.12 30.04 -25.48
N LEU A 21 -36.73 28.88 -24.92
CA LEU A 21 -37.19 28.39 -23.61
C LEU A 21 -36.14 28.56 -22.49
N ARG A 22 -35.02 29.27 -22.73
CA ARG A 22 -33.95 29.52 -21.73
C ARG A 22 -34.33 30.54 -20.65
N LYS A 23 -35.56 30.45 -20.13
CA LYS A 23 -36.03 31.20 -18.95
C LYS A 23 -35.61 30.43 -17.70
N LYS A 24 -35.20 31.15 -16.64
CA LYS A 24 -34.67 30.54 -15.40
C LYS A 24 -35.58 29.43 -14.84
N THR A 25 -36.89 29.67 -14.76
CA THR A 25 -37.88 28.69 -14.28
C THR A 25 -37.87 27.37 -15.04
N HIS A 26 -37.59 27.38 -16.34
CA HIS A 26 -37.57 26.17 -17.17
C HIS A 26 -36.25 25.40 -16.99
N ALA A 27 -35.14 26.12 -16.78
CA ALA A 27 -33.86 25.52 -16.44
C ALA A 27 -33.87 24.90 -15.03
N ASP A 28 -34.47 25.57 -14.05
CA ASP A 28 -34.64 25.05 -12.70
C ASP A 28 -35.52 23.78 -12.70
N TRP A 29 -36.64 23.78 -13.44
CA TRP A 29 -37.54 22.62 -13.56
C TRP A 29 -36.86 21.42 -14.27
N LEU A 30 -36.10 21.68 -15.33
CA LEU A 30 -35.31 20.64 -16.01
C LEU A 30 -34.20 20.08 -15.10
N ASN A 31 -33.54 20.93 -14.31
CA ASN A 31 -32.51 20.50 -13.36
C ASN A 31 -33.09 19.61 -12.25
N VAL A 32 -34.31 19.87 -11.77
CA VAL A 32 -35.03 18.98 -10.85
C VAL A 32 -35.34 17.63 -11.53
N LEU A 33 -35.87 17.65 -12.76
CA LEU A 33 -36.23 16.45 -13.51
C LEU A 33 -35.01 15.56 -13.83
N LEU A 34 -33.86 16.16 -14.13
CA LEU A 34 -32.61 15.46 -14.43
C LEU A 34 -31.73 15.17 -13.19
N SER A 35 -32.13 15.64 -12.00
CA SER A 35 -31.43 15.38 -10.73
C SER A 35 -31.10 13.90 -10.46
N PRO A 36 -32.02 12.92 -10.62
CA PRO A 36 -31.67 11.50 -10.45
C PRO A 36 -30.62 11.02 -11.46
N ILE A 37 -30.66 11.51 -12.71
CA ILE A 37 -29.65 11.18 -13.73
C ILE A 37 -28.29 11.76 -13.36
N ARG A 38 -28.26 12.97 -12.77
CA ARG A 38 -27.04 13.57 -12.22
C ARG A 38 -26.45 12.71 -11.10
N SER A 39 -27.28 12.27 -10.16
CA SER A 39 -26.84 11.41 -9.04
C SER A 39 -26.25 10.09 -9.55
N ILE A 40 -26.91 9.43 -10.51
CA ILE A 40 -26.40 8.20 -11.15
C ILE A 40 -25.09 8.49 -11.90
N TYR A 41 -24.95 9.63 -12.58
CA TYR A 41 -23.70 10.04 -13.24
C TYR A 41 -22.57 10.28 -12.24
N GLU A 42 -22.82 10.97 -11.12
CA GLU A 42 -21.83 11.24 -10.09
C GLU A 42 -21.41 9.93 -9.38
N GLU A 43 -22.35 9.02 -9.09
CA GLU A 43 -22.08 7.71 -8.51
C GLU A 43 -21.33 6.77 -9.46
N THR A 44 -21.71 6.72 -10.75
CA THR A 44 -21.00 5.92 -11.75
C THR A 44 -19.62 6.49 -12.07
N LEU A 45 -19.44 7.81 -12.08
CA LEU A 45 -18.12 8.46 -12.20
C LEU A 45 -17.24 8.15 -10.98
N TYR A 46 -17.81 8.14 -9.76
CA TYR A 46 -17.12 7.74 -8.53
C TYR A 46 -16.66 6.27 -8.62
N LYS A 47 -17.55 5.35 -9.02
CA LYS A 47 -17.22 3.93 -9.25
C LYS A 47 -16.19 3.71 -10.37
N MET A 48 -16.29 4.43 -11.50
CA MET A 48 -15.36 4.32 -12.63
C MET A 48 -13.94 4.79 -12.30
N GLN A 49 -13.76 5.69 -11.32
CA GLN A 49 -12.43 6.12 -10.89
C GLN A 49 -11.64 5.04 -10.13
N HIS A 50 -12.25 3.90 -9.76
CA HIS A 50 -11.67 2.90 -8.84
C HIS A 50 -11.14 1.63 -9.47
N THR A 51 -11.05 1.59 -10.80
CA THR A 51 -10.48 0.46 -11.55
C THR A 51 -8.94 0.36 -11.45
N GLY A 52 -8.32 1.00 -10.44
CA GLY A 52 -6.90 0.91 -10.08
C GLY A 52 -6.73 0.60 -8.59
N GLN A 53 -6.47 -0.67 -8.27
CA GLN A 53 -6.84 -1.32 -7.00
C GLN A 53 -6.00 -0.99 -5.74
N VAL A 54 -5.04 -0.06 -5.83
CA VAL A 54 -4.28 0.44 -4.66
C VAL A 54 -4.65 1.89 -4.35
N ILE A 55 -4.54 2.76 -5.36
CA ILE A 55 -4.67 4.21 -5.21
C ILE A 55 -6.07 4.65 -4.76
N TYR A 56 -7.13 3.98 -5.24
CA TYR A 56 -8.48 4.28 -4.76
C TYR A 56 -8.76 3.61 -3.40
N LEU A 57 -8.20 2.43 -3.10
CA LEU A 57 -8.40 1.80 -1.79
C LEU A 57 -7.94 2.71 -0.63
N GLU A 58 -6.77 3.34 -0.75
CA GLU A 58 -6.34 4.41 0.18
C GLU A 58 -7.35 5.57 0.24
N LYS A 59 -7.91 5.98 -0.90
CA LYS A 59 -8.87 7.09 -0.95
C LYS A 59 -10.14 6.79 -0.15
N ILE A 60 -10.78 5.62 -0.32
CA ILE A 60 -11.98 5.31 0.48
C ILE A 60 -11.63 5.16 1.96
N LEU A 61 -10.48 4.56 2.30
CA LEU A 61 -10.08 4.42 3.70
C LEU A 61 -9.97 5.80 4.39
N ASN A 62 -9.44 6.81 3.69
CA ASN A 62 -9.44 8.18 4.18
C ASN A 62 -10.83 8.85 4.12
N GLU A 63 -11.60 8.71 3.03
CA GLU A 63 -12.97 9.27 2.95
C GLU A 63 -13.92 8.70 4.03
N THR A 64 -13.66 7.47 4.51
CA THR A 64 -14.49 6.78 5.52
C THR A 64 -13.98 7.03 6.95
N PHE A 65 -12.69 6.88 7.20
CA PHE A 65 -12.10 6.91 8.55
C PHE A 65 -11.35 8.20 8.87
N ASN A 66 -11.15 9.10 7.89
CA ASN A 66 -10.45 10.39 8.05
C ASN A 66 -11.17 11.53 7.29
N PRO A 67 -12.51 11.71 7.43
CA PRO A 67 -13.32 12.58 6.58
C PRO A 67 -12.99 14.09 6.69
N THR A 68 -12.14 14.48 7.64
CA THR A 68 -11.64 15.85 7.80
C THR A 68 -10.49 16.19 6.85
N LYS A 69 -9.82 15.19 6.25
CA LYS A 69 -8.64 15.39 5.38
C LYS A 69 -8.91 14.94 3.95
N ASN A 70 -8.59 15.81 2.99
CA ASN A 70 -8.78 15.53 1.57
C ASN A 70 -7.60 14.72 1.01
N TYR A 71 -7.79 13.42 0.79
CA TYR A 71 -6.75 12.53 0.27
C TYR A 71 -6.33 12.90 -1.17
N ASN A 72 -5.03 13.12 -1.38
CA ASN A 72 -4.44 13.34 -2.70
C ASN A 72 -3.78 12.05 -3.24
N PRO A 73 -4.31 11.43 -4.33
CA PRO A 73 -3.72 10.25 -4.97
C PRO A 73 -2.24 10.36 -5.35
N ASN A 74 -1.75 11.56 -5.62
CA ASN A 74 -0.42 11.81 -6.21
C ASN A 74 0.62 12.29 -5.16
N ALA A 75 0.26 12.32 -3.87
CA ALA A 75 1.19 12.65 -2.80
C ALA A 75 2.21 11.52 -2.59
N SER A 76 3.44 11.86 -2.18
CA SER A 76 4.44 10.86 -1.79
C SER A 76 4.04 10.15 -0.48
N ILE A 77 4.62 8.98 -0.20
CA ILE A 77 4.37 8.26 1.06
C ILE A 77 4.79 9.12 2.27
N GLU A 78 5.88 9.87 2.16
CA GLU A 78 6.35 10.83 3.17
C GLU A 78 5.31 11.94 3.42
N GLN A 79 4.73 12.51 2.35
CA GLN A 79 3.65 13.49 2.47
C GLN A 79 2.39 12.88 3.11
N LYS A 80 2.00 11.66 2.72
CA LYS A 80 0.87 10.94 3.33
C LYS A 80 1.09 10.64 4.83
N ARG A 81 2.33 10.38 5.27
CA ARG A 81 2.68 10.26 6.69
C ARG A 81 2.54 11.60 7.43
N LEU A 82 3.06 12.69 6.86
CA LEU A 82 2.97 14.03 7.46
C LEU A 82 1.53 14.55 7.54
N ASP A 83 0.71 14.28 6.52
CA ASP A 83 -0.71 14.62 6.48
C ASP A 83 -1.57 13.68 7.37
N GLU A 84 -0.98 12.69 8.04
CA GLU A 84 -1.66 11.62 8.80
C GLU A 84 -2.79 10.96 7.98
N LEU A 85 -2.47 10.50 6.77
CA LEU A 85 -3.40 9.77 5.90
C LEU A 85 -3.16 8.26 6.03
N ILE A 86 -4.23 7.47 5.94
CA ILE A 86 -4.12 6.02 5.79
C ILE A 86 -3.51 5.74 4.41
N TYR A 87 -2.40 5.02 4.34
CA TYR A 87 -1.74 4.66 3.09
C TYR A 87 -1.42 3.17 3.02
N ILE A 88 -1.11 2.68 1.83
CA ILE A 88 -0.80 1.27 1.58
C ILE A 88 0.60 1.16 0.98
N ASP A 89 1.38 0.19 1.44
CA ASP A 89 2.66 -0.19 0.85
C ASP A 89 2.64 -1.66 0.43
N GLU A 90 3.44 -2.01 -0.58
CA GLU A 90 3.60 -3.40 -0.99
C GLU A 90 4.49 -4.15 0.01
N SER A 91 4.04 -5.34 0.43
CA SER A 91 4.81 -6.16 1.35
C SER A 91 6.05 -6.70 0.61
N VAL A 92 7.24 -6.28 1.04
CA VAL A 92 8.52 -6.71 0.44
C VAL A 92 8.78 -8.18 0.78
N LYS A 93 8.12 -9.08 0.05
CA LYS A 93 8.35 -10.51 0.13
C LYS A 93 9.75 -10.84 -0.42
N PRO A 94 10.63 -11.50 0.34
CA PRO A 94 11.93 -11.91 -0.17
C PRO A 94 11.76 -12.88 -1.35
N THR A 95 12.40 -12.56 -2.47
CA THR A 95 12.38 -13.42 -3.65
C THR A 95 13.26 -14.64 -3.43
N LEU A 96 12.68 -15.83 -3.53
CA LEU A 96 13.40 -17.09 -3.65
C LEU A 96 14.40 -17.03 -4.81
N GLN A 97 15.70 -16.98 -4.49
CA GLN A 97 16.78 -17.19 -5.45
C GLN A 97 17.59 -18.42 -5.03
N TYR A 98 17.56 -19.46 -5.85
CA TYR A 98 18.48 -20.58 -5.72
C TYR A 98 19.82 -20.18 -6.34
N VAL A 99 20.89 -20.23 -5.55
CA VAL A 99 22.26 -20.06 -6.02
C VAL A 99 23.09 -21.23 -5.49
N TYR A 100 23.46 -22.14 -6.39
CA TYR A 100 24.84 -22.58 -6.62
C TYR A 100 24.89 -23.28 -7.98
N LEU A 101 25.73 -22.81 -8.89
CA LEU A 101 26.15 -23.52 -10.09
C LEU A 101 27.51 -24.18 -9.83
N HIS A 102 27.78 -25.32 -10.47
CA HIS A 102 29.01 -26.10 -10.25
C HIS A 102 30.33 -25.33 -10.53
N LYS A 103 30.25 -24.18 -11.20
CA LYS A 103 31.36 -23.24 -11.46
C LYS A 103 31.67 -22.25 -10.31
N GLU A 104 30.88 -22.24 -9.24
CA GLU A 104 30.94 -21.24 -8.15
C GLU A 104 31.62 -21.77 -6.89
N TYR A 105 31.96 -23.06 -6.87
CA TYR A 105 32.87 -23.65 -5.89
C TYR A 105 34.33 -23.29 -6.21
N PHE A 106 35.20 -23.28 -5.21
CA PHE A 106 36.64 -23.15 -5.40
C PHE A 106 37.41 -24.14 -4.52
N GLU A 107 38.57 -24.56 -5.03
CA GLU A 107 39.51 -25.47 -4.37
C GLU A 107 40.72 -24.63 -3.90
N PRO A 108 40.75 -24.13 -2.65
CA PRO A 108 41.87 -23.33 -2.18
C PRO A 108 43.13 -24.19 -2.03
N ASP A 109 44.27 -23.72 -2.54
CA ASP A 109 45.57 -24.37 -2.32
C ASP A 109 45.86 -24.49 -0.81
N ARG A 110 45.97 -25.72 -0.31
CA ARG A 110 46.52 -26.01 1.02
C ARG A 110 48.03 -26.18 0.88
N ILE A 111 48.77 -25.55 1.79
CA ILE A 111 50.23 -25.69 1.88
C ILE A 111 50.50 -26.76 2.95
N LEU A 112 51.15 -27.85 2.57
CA LEU A 112 51.63 -28.85 3.53
C LEU A 112 52.81 -28.30 4.34
N PRO A 113 53.13 -28.86 5.53
CA PRO A 113 54.32 -28.46 6.30
C PRO A 113 55.64 -28.61 5.52
N ASP A 114 55.65 -29.40 4.46
CA ASP A 114 56.76 -29.59 3.51
C ASP A 114 56.79 -28.53 2.38
N GLY A 115 56.06 -27.43 2.52
CA GLY A 115 55.99 -26.31 1.56
C GLY A 115 55.24 -26.61 0.25
N THR A 116 54.91 -27.87 -0.02
CA THR A 116 54.16 -28.30 -1.21
C THR A 116 52.72 -27.79 -1.20
N LYS A 117 52.30 -27.19 -2.32
CA LYS A 117 50.90 -26.81 -2.56
C LYS A 117 50.11 -27.99 -3.10
N VAL A 118 48.98 -28.29 -2.48
CA VAL A 118 48.02 -29.30 -2.93
C VAL A 118 46.62 -28.69 -2.89
N LYS A 119 45.79 -28.96 -3.90
CA LYS A 119 44.39 -28.51 -3.93
C LYS A 119 43.65 -28.97 -2.68
N GLY A 120 43.04 -28.03 -1.97
CA GLY A 120 42.21 -28.32 -0.81
C GLY A 120 40.83 -28.87 -1.16
N GLU A 121 40.07 -29.21 -0.13
CA GLU A 121 38.66 -29.59 -0.26
C GLU A 121 37.83 -28.48 -0.92
N LEU A 122 36.80 -28.89 -1.66
CA LEU A 122 35.87 -28.01 -2.36
C LEU A 122 35.09 -27.13 -1.38
N LEU A 123 35.37 -25.83 -1.35
CA LEU A 123 34.71 -24.89 -0.45
C LEU A 123 33.62 -24.05 -1.15
N ILE A 124 32.61 -23.69 -0.36
CA ILE A 124 31.56 -22.74 -0.72
C ILE A 124 32.09 -21.32 -0.45
N PRO A 125 31.94 -20.36 -1.38
CA PRO A 125 32.28 -18.96 -1.11
C PRO A 125 31.43 -18.41 0.03
N GLN A 126 32.07 -17.81 1.03
CA GLN A 126 31.37 -17.16 2.13
C GLN A 126 30.56 -15.97 1.60
N LEU A 127 29.23 -16.09 1.69
CA LEU A 127 28.31 -15.03 1.33
C LEU A 127 28.52 -13.84 2.27
N LYS A 128 28.61 -12.63 1.71
CA LYS A 128 28.59 -11.38 2.49
C LYS A 128 27.16 -11.17 2.99
N ILE A 129 26.91 -11.62 4.22
CA ILE A 129 25.70 -11.30 4.97
C ILE A 129 25.81 -9.83 5.38
N TYR A 130 24.80 -9.03 5.04
CA TYR A 130 24.68 -7.63 5.44
C TYR A 130 23.63 -7.50 6.54
N ASN A 131 23.93 -6.73 7.57
CA ASN A 131 23.00 -6.42 8.66
C ASN A 131 22.02 -5.31 8.24
N HIS A 132 20.93 -5.15 8.99
CA HIS A 132 19.89 -4.16 8.69
C HIS A 132 20.44 -2.74 8.56
N ASP A 133 21.33 -2.34 9.47
CA ASP A 133 21.89 -0.98 9.57
C ASP A 133 22.90 -0.64 8.44
N GLU A 134 23.35 -1.66 7.71
CA GLU A 134 24.25 -1.56 6.56
C GLU A 134 23.47 -1.29 5.24
N TYR A 135 22.13 -1.41 5.27
CA TYR A 135 21.24 -1.21 4.14
C TYR A 135 21.05 0.28 3.79
N LYS A 136 22.11 0.96 3.34
CA LYS A 136 22.09 2.40 3.01
C LYS A 136 21.92 2.72 1.53
N ASN A 137 21.88 1.73 0.64
CA ASN A 137 21.86 1.96 -0.81
C ASN A 137 20.80 1.13 -1.53
N ARG A 138 19.88 1.80 -2.25
CA ARG A 138 18.63 1.21 -2.79
C ARG A 138 18.83 0.16 -3.89
N ASP A 139 19.99 0.14 -4.54
CA ASP A 139 20.28 -0.78 -5.64
C ASP A 139 20.51 -2.23 -5.17
N ASN A 140 20.97 -2.41 -3.93
CA ASN A 140 21.24 -3.71 -3.33
C ASN A 140 19.95 -4.31 -2.75
N LYS A 141 19.18 -5.07 -3.52
CA LYS A 141 18.01 -5.79 -2.99
C LYS A 141 18.44 -6.81 -1.91
N PRO A 142 17.71 -6.92 -0.78
CA PRO A 142 18.13 -7.79 0.32
C PRO A 142 17.92 -9.27 -0.03
N VAL A 143 19.01 -10.03 -0.07
CA VAL A 143 18.99 -11.47 -0.35
C VAL A 143 18.87 -12.25 0.96
N TYR A 144 17.68 -12.80 1.21
CA TYR A 144 17.42 -13.62 2.39
C TYR A 144 17.73 -15.11 2.11
N LEU A 145 18.67 -15.67 2.87
CA LEU A 145 18.91 -17.11 2.94
C LEU A 145 17.83 -17.78 3.80
N ALA A 146 16.64 -17.97 3.24
CA ALA A 146 15.53 -18.63 3.90
C ALA A 146 15.46 -20.12 3.52
N HIS A 147 15.34 -20.98 4.53
CA HIS A 147 15.25 -22.42 4.40
C HIS A 147 13.84 -22.84 3.95
N ARG A 148 13.69 -24.06 3.39
CA ARG A 148 12.39 -24.55 2.85
C ARG A 148 11.26 -24.53 3.88
N LYS A 149 11.57 -24.68 5.18
CA LYS A 149 10.59 -24.61 6.27
C LYS A 149 10.01 -23.21 6.44
N ASP A 150 10.84 -22.18 6.32
CA ASP A 150 10.51 -20.80 6.66
C ASP A 150 9.43 -20.24 5.72
N TYR A 151 9.49 -20.59 4.43
CA TYR A 151 8.45 -20.30 3.44
C TYR A 151 7.13 -21.08 3.65
N THR A 152 7.14 -22.14 4.47
CA THR A 152 5.93 -22.92 4.81
C THR A 152 5.33 -22.54 6.16
N THR A 153 6.09 -21.87 7.03
CA THR A 153 5.61 -21.38 8.34
C THR A 153 5.27 -19.89 8.34
N ILE A 154 5.95 -19.06 7.53
CA ILE A 154 5.76 -17.60 7.50
C ILE A 154 4.81 -17.22 6.35
N ALA A 155 3.55 -16.96 6.69
CA ALA A 155 2.53 -16.49 5.77
C ALA A 155 2.60 -14.96 5.58
N TYR A 156 3.49 -14.49 4.69
CA TYR A 156 3.61 -13.07 4.34
C TYR A 156 2.30 -12.48 3.78
N ALA A 157 1.87 -11.33 4.30
CA ALA A 157 0.83 -10.50 3.66
C ALA A 157 1.24 -10.05 2.24
N ASN A 158 0.27 -9.80 1.36
CA ASN A 158 0.53 -9.20 0.04
C ASN A 158 0.77 -7.68 0.11
N PHE A 159 0.11 -6.98 1.03
CA PHE A 159 0.24 -5.54 1.23
C PHE A 159 0.06 -5.15 2.70
N ARG A 160 0.53 -3.97 3.07
CA ARG A 160 0.44 -3.42 4.43
C ARG A 160 -0.40 -2.15 4.43
N VAL A 161 -1.30 -2.02 5.39
CA VAL A 161 -2.15 -0.84 5.59
C VAL A 161 -1.60 -0.07 6.79
N PHE A 162 -1.08 1.12 6.55
CA PHE A 162 -0.51 1.98 7.57
C PHE A 162 -1.55 2.98 8.06
N ILE A 163 -1.82 2.97 9.37
CA ILE A 163 -2.86 3.73 10.04
C ILE A 163 -2.20 4.75 10.98
N PRO A 164 -2.50 6.06 10.87
CA PRO A 164 -1.94 7.05 11.79
C PRO A 164 -2.50 6.87 13.20
N GLU A 165 -1.64 7.04 14.21
CA GLU A 165 -2.01 6.90 15.62
C GLU A 165 -3.10 7.88 16.08
N SER A 166 -3.24 9.04 15.41
CA SER A 166 -4.32 9.99 15.68
C SER A 166 -5.73 9.44 15.38
N LEU A 167 -5.90 8.51 14.43
CA LEU A 167 -7.20 7.86 14.20
C LEU A 167 -7.50 6.73 15.20
N ILE A 168 -6.47 6.25 15.90
CA ILE A 168 -6.57 5.24 16.95
C ILE A 168 -6.90 5.92 18.29
N THR A 169 -6.20 7.01 18.64
CA THR A 169 -6.46 7.78 19.87
C THR A 169 -7.79 8.51 19.86
N ASN A 170 -8.25 8.97 18.68
CA ASN A 170 -9.61 9.51 18.49
C ASN A 170 -10.71 8.43 18.54
N GLY A 171 -10.37 7.14 18.67
CA GLY A 171 -11.33 6.03 18.76
C GLY A 171 -12.03 5.66 17.44
N THR A 172 -11.73 6.34 16.34
CA THR A 172 -12.31 6.07 15.00
C THR A 172 -11.93 4.69 14.49
N ILE A 173 -10.73 4.21 14.82
CA ILE A 173 -10.27 2.85 14.53
C ILE A 173 -9.93 2.15 15.85
N VAL A 174 -10.90 1.38 16.37
CA VAL A 174 -10.71 0.54 17.56
C VAL A 174 -9.77 -0.62 17.25
N ILE A 175 -8.80 -0.84 18.13
CA ILE A 175 -7.84 -1.96 18.10
C ILE A 175 -8.26 -3.03 19.11
N GLN A 176 -8.06 -4.30 18.79
CA GLN A 176 -8.18 -5.40 19.76
C GLN A 176 -6.99 -5.35 20.73
N PRO A 177 -7.20 -5.28 22.06
CA PRO A 177 -6.11 -5.28 23.02
C PRO A 177 -5.38 -6.63 22.98
N ASN A 178 -4.19 -6.66 22.36
CA ASN A 178 -3.23 -7.74 22.58
C ASN A 178 -2.78 -7.64 24.05
N ASN A 179 -3.04 -8.69 24.83
CA ASN A 179 -2.61 -8.74 26.23
C ASN A 179 -1.08 -8.74 26.32
N ASN A 180 -0.54 -7.71 26.97
CA ASN A 180 0.87 -7.53 27.31
C ASN A 180 1.83 -7.44 26.11
N GLU A 181 2.07 -6.22 25.61
CA GLU A 181 3.43 -5.65 25.50
C GLU A 181 3.38 -4.21 24.96
N THR A 182 4.46 -3.44 25.19
CA THR A 182 4.63 -2.10 24.64
C THR A 182 4.76 -2.20 23.12
N GLN A 183 3.70 -1.85 22.38
CA GLN A 183 3.62 -2.05 20.93
C GLN A 183 4.75 -1.32 20.21
N SER A 184 5.76 -2.06 19.77
CA SER A 184 6.80 -1.55 18.90
C SER A 184 6.22 -1.35 17.50
N ALA A 185 6.49 -0.20 16.88
CA ALA A 185 5.89 0.19 15.58
C ALA A 185 6.15 -0.79 14.42
N ALA A 186 7.12 -1.70 14.57
CA ALA A 186 7.40 -2.79 13.64
C ALA A 186 6.45 -4.02 13.76
N SER A 187 5.47 -4.01 14.68
CA SER A 187 4.56 -5.14 14.92
C SER A 187 3.16 -4.95 14.29
N PRO A 188 2.54 -6.01 13.73
CA PRO A 188 1.23 -5.90 13.09
C PRO A 188 0.09 -5.83 14.10
N ILE A 189 -0.85 -4.92 13.84
CA ILE A 189 -1.98 -4.56 14.71
C ILE A 189 -3.28 -5.22 14.22
N LYS A 190 -4.09 -5.69 15.17
CA LYS A 190 -5.44 -6.20 14.92
C LYS A 190 -6.47 -5.09 15.12
N VAL A 191 -6.94 -4.51 14.03
CA VAL A 191 -8.15 -3.67 14.03
C VAL A 191 -9.34 -4.53 14.51
N ALA A 192 -10.28 -3.91 15.23
CA ALA A 192 -11.51 -4.54 15.71
C ALA A 192 -12.75 -4.13 14.88
N ASN A 193 -12.68 -3.01 14.14
CA ASN A 193 -13.81 -2.47 13.39
C ASN A 193 -14.13 -3.37 12.17
N ILE A 194 -15.34 -3.95 12.16
CA ILE A 194 -15.80 -4.85 11.10
C ILE A 194 -16.03 -4.13 9.76
N GLU A 195 -16.36 -2.84 9.77
CA GLU A 195 -16.55 -2.04 8.55
C GLU A 195 -15.23 -1.88 7.80
N PHE A 196 -14.13 -1.60 8.51
CA PHE A 196 -12.78 -1.53 7.97
C PHE A 196 -12.37 -2.84 7.27
N HIS A 197 -12.66 -3.98 7.90
CA HIS A 197 -12.40 -5.30 7.31
C HIS A 197 -13.29 -5.59 6.09
N ASN A 198 -14.58 -5.26 6.15
CA ASN A 198 -15.51 -5.44 5.02
C ASN A 198 -15.08 -4.61 3.81
N LEU A 199 -14.67 -3.37 4.04
CA LEU A 199 -14.20 -2.44 3.02
C LEU A 199 -12.91 -2.95 2.36
N LEU A 200 -11.91 -3.31 3.17
CA LEU A 200 -10.68 -3.94 2.66
C LEU A 200 -10.98 -5.23 1.89
N ASN A 201 -11.93 -6.06 2.36
CA ASN A 201 -12.29 -7.31 1.69
C ASN A 201 -13.06 -7.12 0.38
N PHE A 202 -13.82 -6.04 0.22
CA PHE A 202 -14.53 -5.71 -1.02
C PHE A 202 -13.60 -5.14 -2.10
N TYR A 203 -12.65 -4.27 -1.72
CA TYR A 203 -11.82 -3.53 -2.68
C TYR A 203 -10.44 -4.17 -2.96
N LYS A 204 -9.95 -5.07 -2.11
CA LYS A 204 -8.73 -5.85 -2.42
C LYS A 204 -8.97 -6.81 -3.58
N LEU A 205 -7.91 -7.16 -4.31
CA LEU A 205 -7.97 -8.27 -5.26
C LEU A 205 -8.32 -9.58 -4.53
N ALA A 206 -9.19 -10.39 -5.14
CA ALA A 206 -9.46 -11.74 -4.67
C ALA A 206 -8.16 -12.52 -4.47
N GLY A 207 -8.01 -13.17 -3.31
CA GLY A 207 -6.81 -13.90 -2.92
C GLY A 207 -5.68 -13.08 -2.29
N LYS A 208 -5.73 -11.74 -2.24
CA LYS A 208 -4.73 -10.95 -1.48
C LYS A 208 -5.00 -10.94 0.03
N SER A 209 -3.96 -11.19 0.82
CA SER A 209 -3.90 -10.99 2.27
C SER A 209 -3.32 -9.60 2.61
N TYR A 210 -3.61 -9.10 3.81
CA TYR A 210 -3.08 -7.83 4.31
C TYR A 210 -2.70 -7.89 5.79
N GLU A 211 -1.78 -7.04 6.19
CA GLU A 211 -1.46 -6.69 7.59
C GLU A 211 -1.81 -5.21 7.82
N SER A 212 -2.15 -4.84 9.06
CA SER A 212 -2.33 -3.45 9.47
C SER A 212 -1.23 -3.06 10.47
N TYR A 213 -0.78 -1.82 10.42
CA TYR A 213 0.28 -1.27 11.27
C TYR A 213 -0.12 0.14 11.73
N SER A 214 0.24 0.54 12.95
CA SER A 214 0.20 1.96 13.32
C SER A 214 1.44 2.67 12.78
N TYR A 215 1.35 3.98 12.67
CA TYR A 215 2.52 4.85 12.64
C TYR A 215 2.24 6.15 13.38
N SER A 216 3.22 6.65 14.11
CA SER A 216 3.28 8.04 14.52
C SER A 216 3.81 8.91 13.37
N PRO A 217 3.33 10.16 13.21
CA PRO A 217 4.03 11.16 12.42
C PRO A 217 5.31 11.55 13.16
N GLU A 218 6.37 10.77 12.94
CA GLU A 218 7.72 11.05 13.46
C GLU A 218 8.13 12.46 13.05
N VAL A 219 8.49 13.30 14.04
CA VAL A 219 9.03 14.62 13.76
C VAL A 219 10.35 14.44 13.01
N LEU A 220 10.42 14.98 11.80
CA LEU A 220 11.67 15.14 11.07
C LEU A 220 12.53 16.19 11.81
N ASP A 221 13.30 15.72 12.79
CA ASP A 221 14.49 16.42 13.25
C ASP A 221 15.43 16.66 12.06
N LYS A 222 16.02 17.86 12.02
CA LYS A 222 16.64 18.47 10.84
C LYS A 222 18.12 18.15 10.67
#